data_AF-A0A836C9Y5-F1
#
_entry.id   AF-A0A836C9Y5-F1
#
_cell.length_a   1.000
_cell.length_b   1.000
_cell.length_c   1.000
_cell.angle_alpha   90.00
_cell.angle_beta   90.00
_cell.angle_gamma   90.00
#
_symmetry.space_group_name_H-M   'P 1'
#
loop_
_entity.id
_entity.type
_entity.pdbx_description
1 polymer ?
#
loop_
_entity_poly.entity_id
_entity_poly.type
_entity_poly.pdbx_seq_one_letter_code
_entity_poly.pdbx_strand_id
1 'polypeptide(L)'
;MGVLRLGVGIAAAVGVCYGFVPSGSFQTSFFSQTNVAQPLCKATAAQSQSRLSMMAGQGGKILVSGFLDAKERTDQFVFDVLHAQSSWSKIVAFSPSTAFAKKRLISRTSRYSGLLDILEFDEGDHCDGAVMAEKLQGVDAWLCFGCAADKVAALVDVAKASGIKSLVMLATMSAADAKANGVLEKFESAGMRFTFIRVGEIAEGKESGAITTTELTEDLPMESVLREDAVRVAAEAFRIDAAANKAFALGKGDEAALEFLKTLREQGKDRVEELTSLLEGGVATYVSGKAKPAEEVAQETDEEKAARKAKLAEERKVEFAEIMKKSQERFEREQKERVETEAKKILTREWRSNYWRRNATLTEEEYIADPEKWAKAMARATKIVASETKSGLFGDADVDDDDDGDDETHWREPRDEEEEEETKDPVPVGEGSDSKE
;
A
#
# COMPACT_ATOMS: atom_id res chain seq x y z
N MET A 1 59.57 48.77 -49.37
CA MET A 1 58.91 47.73 -48.54
C MET A 1 59.67 46.44 -48.75
N GLY A 2 60.72 46.21 -47.95
CA GLY A 2 61.57 45.02 -47.99
C GLY A 2 61.13 44.00 -46.94
N VAL A 3 61.04 42.69 -47.25
CA VAL A 3 62.07 41.64 -47.38
C VAL A 3 62.74 41.22 -46.04
N LEU A 4 62.72 39.88 -45.82
CA LEU A 4 63.67 38.99 -45.10
C LEU A 4 63.36 38.47 -43.68
N ARG A 5 62.88 37.20 -43.67
CA ARG A 5 63.45 35.94 -43.10
C ARG A 5 64.28 35.94 -41.80
N LEU A 6 63.99 34.89 -41.00
CA LEU A 6 64.86 33.91 -40.26
C LEU A 6 64.29 33.70 -38.84
N GLY A 7 64.13 32.50 -38.27
CA GLY A 7 64.46 31.13 -38.68
C GLY A 7 64.20 30.13 -37.54
N VAL A 8 64.51 28.85 -37.82
CA VAL A 8 64.83 27.73 -36.89
C VAL A 8 63.64 27.15 -36.09
N GLY A 9 63.26 25.86 -36.11
CA GLY A 9 63.87 24.62 -36.60
C GLY A 9 64.17 23.66 -35.43
N ILE A 10 63.28 22.70 -35.11
CA ILE A 10 63.59 21.53 -34.24
C ILE A 10 62.93 20.26 -34.82
N ALA A 11 63.78 19.24 -35.04
CA ALA A 11 63.53 17.88 -35.54
C ALA A 11 62.85 16.97 -34.47
N ALA A 12 61.86 16.14 -34.79
CA ALA A 12 61.90 14.77 -35.36
C ALA A 12 62.69 13.72 -34.55
N ALA A 13 61.99 12.71 -34.00
CA ALA A 13 62.49 11.33 -33.86
C ALA A 13 61.33 10.33 -33.66
N VAL A 14 61.14 9.48 -34.67
CA VAL A 14 60.32 8.27 -34.69
C VAL A 14 61.18 7.11 -34.20
N GLY A 15 60.62 6.20 -33.40
CA GLY A 15 61.32 4.99 -32.94
C GLY A 15 60.36 3.82 -32.77
N VAL A 16 60.20 3.04 -33.84
CA VAL A 16 59.57 1.71 -33.88
C VAL A 16 60.67 0.67 -33.67
N CYS A 17 60.50 -0.27 -32.74
CA CYS A 17 61.28 -1.51 -32.72
C CYS A 17 60.39 -2.71 -32.41
N TYR A 18 60.32 -3.61 -33.40
CA TYR A 18 59.88 -5.00 -33.34
C TYR A 18 60.84 -5.85 -32.50
N GLY A 19 60.33 -6.96 -31.94
CA GLY A 19 61.11 -8.20 -31.90
C GLY A 19 60.92 -9.12 -30.70
N PHE A 20 60.37 -10.30 -31.01
CA PHE A 20 60.98 -11.61 -30.73
C PHE A 20 60.49 -12.44 -29.53
N VAL A 21 59.96 -13.62 -29.91
CA VAL A 21 59.55 -14.77 -29.10
C VAL A 21 60.77 -15.66 -28.80
N PRO A 22 60.80 -16.37 -27.66
CA PRO A 22 61.11 -17.80 -27.78
C PRO A 22 60.21 -18.72 -26.95
N SER A 23 59.94 -19.85 -27.59
CA SER A 23 59.44 -21.11 -27.06
C SER A 23 60.29 -21.68 -25.92
N GLY A 24 59.65 -22.28 -24.91
CA GLY A 24 60.30 -23.10 -23.89
C GLY A 24 59.31 -24.02 -23.20
N SER A 25 59.21 -25.24 -23.71
CA SER A 25 58.54 -26.39 -23.10
C SER A 25 59.23 -26.83 -21.80
N PHE A 26 58.49 -27.03 -20.70
CA PHE A 26 58.91 -27.91 -19.62
C PHE A 26 57.71 -28.64 -18.99
N GLN A 27 57.91 -29.94 -18.83
CA GLN A 27 56.96 -30.96 -18.41
C GLN A 27 56.72 -30.98 -16.89
N THR A 28 55.51 -31.44 -16.53
CA THR A 28 55.13 -32.30 -15.39
C THR A 28 55.39 -31.82 -13.96
N SER A 29 54.31 -31.62 -13.20
CA SER A 29 54.06 -32.45 -12.02
C SER A 29 52.58 -32.43 -11.60
N PHE A 30 52.08 -33.64 -11.42
CA PHE A 30 50.94 -34.02 -10.61
C PHE A 30 51.01 -33.36 -9.21
N PHE A 31 49.93 -32.72 -8.76
CA PHE A 31 49.54 -32.78 -7.36
C PHE A 31 48.01 -32.70 -7.25
N SER A 32 47.42 -33.87 -7.05
CA SER A 32 46.10 -34.05 -6.47
C SER A 32 46.17 -33.65 -5.01
N GLN A 33 45.26 -32.80 -4.52
CA GLN A 33 44.54 -33.01 -3.25
C GLN A 33 43.50 -31.91 -2.97
N THR A 34 42.29 -32.40 -2.68
CA THR A 34 41.26 -31.86 -1.77
C THR A 34 40.61 -30.50 -2.12
N ASN A 35 39.51 -30.58 -2.88
CA ASN A 35 38.43 -29.59 -2.82
C ASN A 35 37.73 -29.73 -1.47
N VAL A 36 38.00 -28.78 -0.57
CA VAL A 36 37.27 -28.59 0.68
C VAL A 36 35.94 -27.95 0.34
N ALA A 37 34.86 -28.71 0.49
CA ALA A 37 33.50 -28.19 0.50
C ALA A 37 33.36 -27.16 1.64
N GLN A 38 33.17 -25.90 1.30
CA GLN A 38 32.74 -24.88 2.26
C GLN A 38 31.22 -24.68 2.17
N PRO A 39 30.48 -24.74 3.29
CA PRO A 39 29.05 -24.49 3.31
C PRO A 39 28.77 -22.97 3.22
N LEU A 40 28.44 -22.52 2.01
CA LEU A 40 28.08 -21.14 1.68
C LEU A 40 26.58 -20.89 1.92
N CYS A 41 26.12 -21.10 3.15
CA CYS A 41 24.74 -20.76 3.53
C CYS A 41 24.62 -20.76 5.05
N LYS A 42 24.87 -19.60 5.69
CA LYS A 42 24.39 -19.21 7.04
C LYS A 42 24.96 -17.86 7.54
N ALA A 43 26.02 -17.33 6.94
CA ALA A 43 26.65 -16.09 7.42
C ALA A 43 25.90 -14.79 7.04
N THR A 44 25.09 -14.78 5.97
CA THR A 44 24.39 -13.58 5.48
C THR A 44 23.13 -13.24 6.28
N ALA A 45 22.42 -14.23 6.84
CA ALA A 45 21.20 -13.98 7.61
C ALA A 45 21.51 -13.32 8.97
N ALA A 46 22.53 -13.80 9.69
CA ALA A 46 22.92 -13.27 11.00
C ALA A 46 23.55 -11.86 10.92
N GLN A 47 24.19 -11.51 9.79
CA GLN A 47 24.73 -10.17 9.55
C GLN A 47 23.63 -9.16 9.15
N SER A 48 22.51 -9.61 8.57
CA SER A 48 21.33 -8.76 8.33
C SER A 48 20.54 -8.49 9.61
N GLN A 49 20.43 -9.49 10.51
CA GLN A 49 19.72 -9.31 11.78
C GLN A 49 20.44 -8.38 12.76
N SER A 50 21.78 -8.34 12.72
CA SER A 50 22.55 -7.37 13.54
C SER A 50 22.48 -5.93 13.00
N ARG A 51 22.24 -5.74 11.69
CA ARG A 51 21.96 -4.42 11.10
C ARG A 51 20.54 -3.93 11.35
N LEU A 52 19.54 -4.82 11.31
CA LEU A 52 18.16 -4.52 11.70
C LEU A 52 18.07 -4.03 13.17
N SER A 53 18.97 -4.50 14.05
CA SER A 53 18.99 -4.10 15.46
C SER A 53 19.51 -2.67 15.71
N MET A 54 20.15 -2.00 14.73
CA MET A 54 20.62 -0.63 14.93
C MET A 54 19.53 0.44 14.75
N MET A 55 18.36 0.09 14.19
CA MET A 55 17.26 1.06 13.99
C MET A 55 15.98 0.68 14.75
N ALA A 56 15.86 -0.55 15.26
CA ALA A 56 14.70 -0.99 16.04
C ALA A 56 14.73 -0.60 17.54
N GLY A 57 15.62 0.31 17.96
CA GLY A 57 15.89 0.52 19.39
C GLY A 57 16.36 1.89 19.86
N GLN A 58 16.28 2.96 19.05
CA GLN A 58 16.59 4.30 19.55
C GLN A 58 15.57 5.29 19.02
N GLY A 59 14.75 5.85 19.93
CA GLY A 59 13.79 6.91 19.65
C GLY A 59 14.49 8.17 19.16
N GLY A 60 14.79 8.19 17.86
CA GLY A 60 15.47 9.28 17.20
C GLY A 60 14.53 10.43 16.86
N LYS A 61 15.11 11.61 16.67
CA LYS A 61 14.41 12.81 16.20
C LYS A 61 14.55 12.89 14.67
N ILE A 62 13.42 12.96 13.96
CA ILE A 62 13.40 13.11 12.49
C ILE A 62 12.95 14.53 12.12
N LEU A 63 13.62 15.14 11.15
CA LEU A 63 13.21 16.41 10.56
C LEU A 63 12.61 16.18 9.17
N VAL A 64 11.47 16.80 8.91
CA VAL A 64 10.74 16.71 7.64
C VAL A 64 10.65 18.11 7.02
N SER A 65 11.22 18.30 5.83
CA SER A 65 11.25 19.58 5.11
C SER A 65 10.69 19.46 3.69
N GLY A 66 10.12 20.54 3.14
CA GLY A 66 9.57 20.58 1.78
C GLY A 66 8.08 20.22 1.68
N PHE A 67 7.37 20.34 2.81
CA PHE A 67 5.93 20.15 2.92
C PHE A 67 5.30 21.40 3.54
N LEU A 68 3.99 21.61 3.32
CA LEU A 68 3.21 22.73 3.87
C LEU A 68 3.50 24.10 3.26
N ASP A 69 4.07 24.17 2.06
CA ASP A 69 4.34 25.43 1.35
C ASP A 69 3.09 26.01 0.66
N ALA A 70 2.13 25.15 0.29
CA ALA A 70 0.93 25.55 -0.46
C ALA A 70 -0.30 25.66 0.45
N LYS A 71 -1.02 26.79 0.34
CA LYS A 71 -2.22 27.07 1.15
C LYS A 71 -3.36 26.07 0.90
N GLU A 72 -3.41 25.41 -0.23
CA GLU A 72 -4.53 24.58 -0.66
C GLU A 72 -4.45 23.13 -0.15
N ARG A 73 -3.27 22.67 0.27
CA ARG A 73 -2.99 21.25 0.48
C ARG A 73 -2.85 20.85 1.96
N THR A 74 -3.18 19.60 2.26
CA THR A 74 -2.92 18.95 3.55
C THR A 74 -1.86 17.85 3.36
N ASP A 75 -0.60 18.13 3.69
CA ASP A 75 0.50 17.14 3.64
C ASP A 75 0.55 16.25 4.92
N GLN A 76 -0.60 15.96 5.54
CA GLN A 76 -0.66 15.19 6.79
C GLN A 76 -0.15 13.74 6.60
N PHE A 77 -0.38 13.18 5.42
CA PHE A 77 -0.07 11.79 5.09
C PHE A 77 1.40 11.39 5.36
N VAL A 78 2.36 12.28 5.13
CA VAL A 78 3.79 12.02 5.39
C VAL A 78 4.02 11.72 6.88
N PHE A 79 3.41 12.53 7.74
CA PHE A 79 3.55 12.43 9.19
C PHE A 79 2.82 11.20 9.73
N ASP A 80 1.66 10.86 9.14
CA ASP A 80 0.93 9.65 9.49
C ASP A 80 1.73 8.39 9.12
N VAL A 81 2.38 8.35 7.95
CA VAL A 81 3.25 7.22 7.54
C VAL A 81 4.46 7.10 8.46
N LEU A 82 5.14 8.20 8.78
CA LEU A 82 6.27 8.19 9.72
C LEU A 82 5.85 7.76 11.13
N HIS A 83 4.68 8.20 11.59
CA HIS A 83 4.14 7.80 12.89
C HIS A 83 3.77 6.30 12.93
N ALA A 84 3.18 5.78 11.85
CA ALA A 84 2.85 4.35 11.74
C ALA A 84 4.08 3.44 11.86
N GLN A 85 5.29 3.95 11.61
CA GLN A 85 6.54 3.20 11.82
C GLN A 85 6.89 3.00 13.30
N SER A 86 6.36 3.86 14.19
CA SER A 86 6.62 3.83 15.65
C SER A 86 8.11 3.81 16.04
N SER A 87 9.00 4.23 15.13
CA SER A 87 10.45 4.24 15.33
C SER A 87 10.99 5.59 15.84
N TRP A 88 10.19 6.65 15.75
CA TRP A 88 10.60 8.03 16.02
C TRP A 88 10.03 8.50 17.35
N SER A 89 10.86 9.12 18.19
CA SER A 89 10.40 9.72 19.45
C SER A 89 9.80 11.10 19.23
N LYS A 90 10.33 11.84 18.24
CA LYS A 90 9.92 13.19 17.89
C LYS A 90 10.02 13.42 16.38
N ILE A 91 9.01 14.06 15.80
CA ILE A 91 8.94 14.43 14.39
C ILE A 91 8.89 15.95 14.29
N VAL A 92 9.92 16.58 13.74
CA VAL A 92 9.96 18.02 13.49
C VAL A 92 9.39 18.32 12.10
N ALA A 93 8.27 19.00 12.06
CA ALA A 93 7.75 19.61 10.85
C ALA A 93 8.47 20.94 10.62
N PHE A 94 9.32 21.00 9.60
CA PHE A 94 10.01 22.21 9.19
C PHE A 94 9.24 22.88 8.04
N SER A 95 8.79 24.11 8.29
CA SER A 95 7.93 24.85 7.35
C SER A 95 8.25 26.35 7.39
N PRO A 96 7.93 27.12 6.34
CA PRO A 96 8.14 28.57 6.36
C PRO A 96 7.26 29.31 7.37
N SER A 97 6.19 28.68 7.89
CA SER A 97 5.31 29.28 8.90
C SER A 97 4.74 28.24 9.87
N THR A 98 5.12 28.30 11.15
CA THR A 98 4.57 27.40 12.19
C THR A 98 3.08 27.59 12.38
N ALA A 99 2.58 28.81 12.27
CA ALA A 99 1.16 29.09 12.43
C ALA A 99 0.32 28.39 11.36
N PHE A 100 0.85 28.30 10.13
CA PHE A 100 0.21 27.56 9.05
C PHE A 100 0.32 26.04 9.26
N ALA A 101 1.51 25.55 9.60
CA ALA A 101 1.74 24.13 9.86
C ALA A 101 0.85 23.58 10.99
N LYS A 102 0.75 24.32 12.11
CA LYS A 102 -0.12 23.96 13.24
C LYS A 102 -1.59 23.85 12.83
N LYS A 103 -2.10 24.79 12.02
CA LYS A 103 -3.50 24.73 11.57
C LYS A 103 -3.80 23.51 10.70
N ARG A 104 -2.82 23.04 9.93
CA ARG A 104 -2.99 21.91 9.01
C ARG A 104 -2.76 20.56 9.68
N LEU A 105 -1.82 20.49 10.62
CA LEU A 105 -1.44 19.26 11.31
C LEU A 105 -2.19 19.05 12.65
N ILE A 106 -2.90 20.05 13.17
CA ILE A 106 -3.81 19.88 14.32
C ILE A 106 -5.21 19.54 13.81
N SER A 107 -5.32 18.38 13.17
CA SER A 107 -6.61 17.81 12.77
C SER A 107 -7.13 16.84 13.84
N ARG A 108 -8.41 16.45 13.74
CA ARG A 108 -8.96 15.40 14.61
C ARG A 108 -8.25 14.07 14.38
N THR A 109 -7.89 13.74 13.14
CA THR A 109 -7.14 12.53 12.81
C THR A 109 -5.78 12.51 13.48
N SER A 110 -5.03 13.62 13.46
CA SER A 110 -3.73 13.72 14.16
C SER A 110 -3.86 13.64 15.69
N ARG A 111 -5.01 14.05 16.24
CA ARG A 111 -5.28 13.92 17.68
C ARG A 111 -5.56 12.47 18.08
N TYR A 112 -6.41 11.77 17.32
CA TYR A 112 -6.76 10.38 17.64
C TYR A 112 -5.65 9.38 17.30
N SER A 113 -4.79 9.69 16.32
CA SER A 113 -3.63 8.86 16.02
C SER A 113 -2.50 8.98 17.04
N GLY A 114 -2.53 9.97 17.95
CA GLY A 114 -1.42 10.27 18.88
C GLY A 114 -0.27 11.05 18.25
N LEU A 115 -0.38 11.43 16.97
CA LEU A 115 0.66 12.16 16.24
C LEU A 115 1.02 13.49 16.93
N LEU A 116 0.05 14.18 17.54
CA LEU A 116 0.27 15.47 18.20
C LEU A 116 1.27 15.42 19.36
N ASP A 117 1.42 14.28 20.03
CA ASP A 117 2.31 14.15 21.19
C ASP A 117 3.79 14.05 20.76
N ILE A 118 4.03 13.64 19.51
CA ILE A 118 5.34 13.40 18.93
C ILE A 118 5.79 14.58 18.04
N LEU A 119 4.86 15.45 17.64
CA LEU A 119 5.11 16.47 16.62
C LEU A 119 5.64 17.78 17.21
N GLU A 120 6.81 18.20 16.74
CA GLU A 120 7.43 19.50 17.02
C GLU A 120 7.37 20.37 15.76
N PHE A 121 7.26 21.69 15.92
CA PHE A 121 7.19 22.63 14.80
C PHE A 121 8.37 23.58 14.86
N ASP A 122 9.09 23.71 13.74
CA ASP A 122 10.17 24.68 13.58
C ASP A 122 9.94 25.53 12.31
N GLU A 123 10.37 26.79 12.39
CA GLU A 123 10.31 27.74 11.27
C GLU A 123 11.65 27.86 10.57
N GLY A 124 11.58 27.93 9.24
CA GLY A 124 12.66 28.37 8.39
C GLY A 124 12.42 28.04 6.93
N ASP A 125 13.29 28.53 6.05
CA ASP A 125 13.24 28.22 4.64
C ASP A 125 14.03 26.94 4.35
N HIS A 126 13.38 25.96 3.72
CA HIS A 126 13.97 24.67 3.37
C HIS A 126 15.07 24.80 2.31
N CYS A 127 15.11 25.95 1.64
CA CYS A 127 16.06 26.30 0.62
C CYS A 127 17.35 26.96 1.14
N ASP A 128 17.39 27.39 2.41
CA ASP A 128 18.51 28.10 3.01
C ASP A 128 19.36 27.18 3.90
N GLY A 129 20.51 26.75 3.37
CA GLY A 129 21.40 25.80 4.05
C GLY A 129 21.92 26.28 5.42
N ALA A 130 22.00 27.59 5.65
CA ALA A 130 22.45 28.15 6.93
C ALA A 130 21.42 27.95 8.06
N VAL A 131 20.12 28.16 7.77
CA VAL A 131 19.04 27.97 8.75
C VAL A 131 18.87 26.48 9.05
N MET A 132 19.04 25.63 8.04
CA MET A 132 18.99 24.18 8.20
C MET A 132 20.14 23.66 9.07
N ALA A 133 21.36 24.20 8.92
CA ALA A 133 22.51 23.77 9.73
C ALA A 133 22.30 23.95 11.25
N GLU A 134 21.59 25.01 11.66
CA GLU A 134 21.27 25.22 13.07
C GLU A 134 20.20 24.26 13.57
N LYS A 135 19.19 23.98 12.73
CA LYS A 135 18.02 23.15 13.09
C LYS A 135 18.27 21.65 13.01
N LEU A 136 19.31 21.24 12.28
CA LEU A 136 19.72 19.84 12.16
C LEU A 136 20.61 19.38 13.32
N GLN A 137 20.98 20.27 14.26
CA GLN A 137 21.74 19.89 15.45
C GLN A 137 20.91 18.99 16.36
N GLY A 138 21.39 17.76 16.60
CA GLY A 138 20.70 16.77 17.44
C GLY A 138 19.55 16.04 16.73
N VAL A 139 19.46 16.13 15.40
CA VAL A 139 18.52 15.36 14.57
C VAL A 139 19.22 14.11 14.05
N ASP A 140 18.59 12.94 14.19
CA ASP A 140 19.16 11.66 13.75
C ASP A 140 18.87 11.35 12.28
N ALA A 141 17.70 11.77 11.78
CA ALA A 141 17.26 11.52 10.42
C ALA A 141 16.64 12.76 9.76
N TRP A 142 16.86 12.93 8.46
CA TRP A 142 16.30 14.04 7.71
C TRP A 142 15.62 13.56 6.42
N LEU A 143 14.35 13.94 6.25
CA LEU A 143 13.57 13.76 5.04
C LEU A 143 13.44 15.12 4.32
N CYS A 144 14.08 15.24 3.16
CA CYS A 144 13.99 16.42 2.30
C CYS A 144 13.14 16.11 1.07
N PHE A 145 11.98 16.76 0.94
CA PHE A 145 11.06 16.58 -0.18
C PHE A 145 11.09 17.77 -1.14
N GLY A 146 11.06 17.51 -2.45
CA GLY A 146 10.90 18.57 -3.45
C GLY A 146 12.10 19.50 -3.58
N CYS A 147 13.32 19.00 -3.38
CA CYS A 147 14.52 19.83 -3.57
C CYS A 147 14.77 20.10 -5.06
N ALA A 148 15.04 21.37 -5.41
CA ALA A 148 15.54 21.75 -6.72
C ALA A 148 16.94 21.19 -6.98
N ALA A 149 17.24 20.89 -8.24
CA ALA A 149 18.48 20.23 -8.67
C ALA A 149 19.76 20.93 -8.18
N ASP A 150 19.75 22.26 -8.21
CA ASP A 150 20.92 23.10 -7.94
C ASP A 150 21.33 23.11 -6.46
N LYS A 151 20.40 22.81 -5.56
CA LYS A 151 20.60 22.91 -4.10
C LYS A 151 20.97 21.58 -3.44
N VAL A 152 20.81 20.46 -4.15
CA VAL A 152 21.07 19.12 -3.60
C VAL A 152 22.49 19.01 -3.04
N ALA A 153 23.49 19.48 -3.79
CA ALA A 153 24.89 19.42 -3.36
C ALA A 153 25.16 20.20 -2.06
N ALA A 154 24.59 21.41 -1.94
CA ALA A 154 24.77 22.24 -0.75
C ALA A 154 24.09 21.62 0.48
N LEU A 155 22.90 21.02 0.30
CA LEU A 155 22.17 20.36 1.39
C LEU A 155 22.89 19.10 1.89
N VAL A 156 23.55 18.34 1.02
CA VAL A 156 24.41 17.21 1.45
C VAL A 156 25.55 17.70 2.33
N ASP A 157 26.21 18.80 1.96
CA ASP A 157 27.32 19.36 2.75
C ASP A 157 26.84 19.87 4.12
N VAL A 158 25.64 20.45 4.18
CA VAL A 158 24.99 20.83 5.45
C VAL A 158 24.63 19.61 6.30
N ALA A 159 24.12 18.54 5.69
CA ALA A 159 23.82 17.29 6.41
C ALA A 159 25.08 16.65 7.01
N LYS A 160 26.19 16.65 6.26
CA LYS A 160 27.50 16.19 6.75
C LYS A 160 27.97 17.01 7.94
N ALA A 161 27.89 18.34 7.85
CA ALA A 161 28.30 19.23 8.93
C ALA A 161 27.47 19.03 10.21
N SER A 162 26.20 18.66 10.06
CA SER A 162 25.27 18.45 11.17
C SER A 162 25.38 17.05 11.82
N GLY A 163 26.06 16.09 11.16
CA GLY A 163 26.31 14.77 11.71
C GLY A 163 25.09 13.83 11.73
N ILE A 164 24.19 13.98 10.76
CA ILE A 164 22.96 13.18 10.65
C ILE A 164 23.29 11.71 10.34
N LYS A 165 22.55 10.74 10.89
CA LYS A 165 22.79 9.31 10.65
C LYS A 165 22.17 8.82 9.35
N SER A 166 20.94 9.28 9.05
CA SER A 166 20.20 8.89 7.85
C SER A 166 19.58 10.08 7.10
N LEU A 167 19.79 10.12 5.78
CA LEU A 167 19.31 11.18 4.91
C LEU A 167 18.50 10.59 3.76
N VAL A 168 17.23 10.97 3.63
CA VAL A 168 16.40 10.64 2.46
C VAL A 168 16.06 11.93 1.73
N MET A 169 16.45 12.03 0.46
CA MET A 169 16.19 13.22 -0.34
C MET A 169 15.44 12.85 -1.61
N LEU A 170 14.34 13.56 -1.86
CA LEU A 170 13.55 13.49 -3.07
C LEU A 170 13.75 14.79 -3.87
N ALA A 171 14.33 14.66 -5.06
CA ALA A 171 14.59 15.78 -5.95
C ALA A 171 13.77 15.67 -7.23
N THR A 172 13.10 16.76 -7.60
CA THR A 172 12.44 16.91 -8.90
C THR A 172 13.46 17.42 -9.90
N MET A 173 13.84 16.59 -10.88
CA MET A 173 14.90 16.92 -11.85
C MET A 173 14.44 16.62 -13.28
N SER A 174 14.79 17.51 -14.22
CA SER A 174 14.66 17.25 -15.66
C SER A 174 15.70 16.22 -16.13
N ALA A 175 15.49 15.58 -17.29
CA ALA A 175 16.31 14.49 -17.82
C ALA A 175 17.84 14.79 -17.83
N ALA A 176 18.23 16.04 -18.05
CA ALA A 176 19.61 16.45 -18.29
C ALA A 176 20.52 16.59 -17.05
N ASP A 177 19.95 16.67 -15.84
CA ASP A 177 20.70 17.24 -14.68
C ASP A 177 21.32 16.20 -13.72
N ALA A 178 21.00 14.91 -13.86
CA ALA A 178 21.20 13.96 -12.76
C ALA A 178 22.54 13.24 -12.68
N LYS A 179 23.28 13.09 -13.80
CA LYS A 179 24.68 12.61 -13.75
C LYS A 179 25.70 13.74 -13.69
N ALA A 180 25.34 14.95 -14.10
CA ALA A 180 26.29 16.03 -14.33
C ALA A 180 26.94 16.63 -13.05
N ASN A 181 26.39 16.36 -11.86
CA ASN A 181 26.78 17.09 -10.65
C ASN A 181 27.57 16.31 -9.59
N GLY A 182 28.03 15.07 -9.85
CA GLY A 182 28.84 14.32 -8.88
C GLY A 182 28.14 14.09 -7.52
N VAL A 183 26.80 14.13 -7.52
CA VAL A 183 25.97 14.08 -6.31
C VAL A 183 26.12 12.74 -5.58
N LEU A 184 26.16 11.64 -6.33
CA LEU A 184 26.41 10.30 -5.80
C LEU A 184 27.76 10.19 -5.07
N GLU A 185 28.83 10.69 -5.67
CA GLU A 185 30.17 10.70 -5.06
C GLU A 185 30.20 11.55 -3.77
N LYS A 186 29.42 12.63 -3.73
CA LYS A 186 29.23 13.45 -2.52
C LYS A 186 28.47 12.72 -1.42
N PHE A 187 27.50 11.88 -1.78
CA PHE A 187 26.79 11.05 -0.80
C PHE A 187 27.67 9.91 -0.27
N GLU A 188 28.42 9.23 -1.13
CA GLU A 188 29.31 8.14 -0.72
C GLU A 188 30.44 8.66 0.18
N SER A 189 31.00 9.83 -0.12
CA SER A 189 31.99 10.50 0.72
C SER A 189 31.44 11.02 2.06
N ALA A 190 30.13 11.01 2.26
CA ALA A 190 29.51 11.42 3.52
C ALA A 190 29.64 10.37 4.64
N GLY A 191 29.75 9.08 4.28
CA GLY A 191 29.72 8.00 5.26
C GLY A 191 28.41 7.88 6.05
N MET A 192 27.33 8.53 5.60
CA MET A 192 25.99 8.48 6.20
C MET A 192 25.10 7.49 5.43
N ARG A 193 24.02 6.98 6.04
CA ARG A 193 23.01 6.20 5.30
C ARG A 193 22.19 7.15 4.45
N PHE A 194 22.34 7.10 3.13
CA PHE A 194 21.60 7.97 2.23
C PHE A 194 20.65 7.21 1.32
N THR A 195 19.52 7.82 0.98
CA THR A 195 18.66 7.37 -0.12
C THR A 195 18.31 8.58 -0.96
N PHE A 196 18.69 8.54 -2.24
CA PHE A 196 18.41 9.61 -3.19
C PHE A 196 17.33 9.14 -4.17
N ILE A 197 16.21 9.84 -4.18
CA ILE A 197 15.05 9.53 -5.03
C ILE A 197 14.94 10.65 -6.05
N ARG A 198 15.13 10.31 -7.33
CA ARG A 198 14.86 11.22 -8.43
C ARG A 198 13.44 11.01 -8.91
N VAL A 199 12.69 12.11 -9.04
CA VAL A 199 11.35 12.11 -9.61
C VAL A 199 11.31 13.11 -10.76
N GLY A 200 10.51 12.79 -11.78
CA GLY A 200 10.13 13.75 -12.82
C GLY A 200 9.13 14.76 -12.29
N GLU A 201 7.96 14.84 -12.93
CA GLU A 201 6.85 15.67 -12.45
C GLU A 201 6.09 14.97 -11.31
N ILE A 202 5.71 15.74 -10.28
CA ILE A 202 4.89 15.24 -9.19
C ILE A 202 3.45 15.69 -9.43
N ALA A 203 2.61 14.78 -9.87
CA ALA A 203 1.18 15.01 -10.04
C ALA A 203 0.45 14.88 -8.69
N GLU A 204 -0.61 15.67 -8.51
CA GLU A 204 -1.50 15.54 -7.37
C GLU A 204 -2.46 14.37 -7.59
N GLY A 205 -2.59 13.50 -6.59
CA GLY A 205 -3.52 12.38 -6.64
C GLY A 205 -3.31 11.42 -5.48
N LYS A 206 -4.33 10.59 -5.29
CA LYS A 206 -4.32 9.48 -4.34
C LYS A 206 -3.50 8.31 -4.90
N GLU A 207 -2.88 7.51 -4.04
CA GLU A 207 -2.06 6.35 -4.42
C GLU A 207 -2.62 5.53 -5.59
N SER A 208 -1.81 5.37 -6.63
CA SER A 208 -2.15 4.62 -7.86
C SER A 208 -1.91 3.13 -7.68
N GLY A 209 -0.99 2.75 -6.78
CA GLY A 209 -0.62 1.36 -6.52
C GLY A 209 0.19 0.70 -7.64
N ALA A 210 0.52 1.43 -8.71
CA ALA A 210 1.43 1.05 -9.79
C ALA A 210 2.65 1.98 -9.78
N ILE A 211 3.76 1.47 -9.24
CA ILE A 211 5.03 2.20 -9.08
C ILE A 211 6.17 1.37 -9.64
N THR A 212 7.16 2.03 -10.22
CA THR A 212 8.39 1.41 -10.71
C THR A 212 9.60 2.17 -10.21
N THR A 213 10.64 1.42 -9.91
CA THR A 213 11.95 1.96 -9.53
C THR A 213 12.97 1.54 -10.57
N THR A 214 13.67 2.51 -11.15
CA THR A 214 14.75 2.28 -12.11
C THR A 214 16.04 2.79 -11.52
N GLU A 215 17.16 2.14 -11.84
CA GLU A 215 18.48 2.66 -11.49
C GLU A 215 18.70 4.03 -12.14
N LEU A 216 19.58 4.85 -11.55
CA LEU A 216 19.80 6.22 -12.01
C LEU A 216 20.54 6.24 -13.36
N THR A 217 19.79 6.14 -14.46
CA THR A 217 20.27 6.30 -15.84
C THR A 217 20.03 7.73 -16.36
N GLU A 218 20.73 8.10 -17.44
CA GLU A 218 20.53 9.39 -18.14
C GLU A 218 19.14 9.46 -18.78
N ASP A 219 18.71 8.35 -19.37
CA ASP A 219 17.36 8.16 -19.87
C ASP A 219 16.47 7.74 -18.71
N LEU A 220 15.67 8.67 -18.21
CA LEU A 220 14.60 8.36 -17.26
C LEU A 220 13.23 8.52 -17.92
N PRO A 221 12.24 7.72 -17.50
CA PRO A 221 10.85 8.02 -17.83
C PRO A 221 10.50 9.37 -17.19
N MET A 222 10.21 10.38 -18.00
CA MET A 222 9.65 11.67 -17.57
C MET A 222 8.18 11.52 -17.15
N GLU A 223 7.81 10.37 -16.58
CA GLU A 223 6.45 10.08 -16.23
C GLU A 223 6.09 10.70 -14.89
N SER A 224 4.92 11.33 -14.86
CA SER A 224 4.39 11.97 -13.66
C SER A 224 4.12 10.93 -12.58
N VAL A 225 4.70 11.11 -11.41
CA VAL A 225 4.44 10.26 -10.23
C VAL A 225 3.41 10.94 -9.34
N LEU A 226 2.52 10.16 -8.75
CA LEU A 226 1.56 10.70 -7.78
C LEU A 226 2.25 11.03 -6.46
N ARG A 227 1.88 12.18 -5.88
CA ARG A 227 2.51 12.69 -4.65
C ARG A 227 2.45 11.71 -3.48
N GLU A 228 1.32 11.05 -3.23
CA GLU A 228 1.19 10.09 -2.11
C GLU A 228 2.13 8.88 -2.29
N ASP A 229 2.23 8.35 -3.51
CA ASP A 229 3.16 7.25 -3.82
C ASP A 229 4.63 7.71 -3.58
N ALA A 230 5.00 8.91 -4.03
CA ALA A 230 6.32 9.49 -3.79
C ALA A 230 6.63 9.71 -2.30
N VAL A 231 5.65 10.22 -1.55
CA VAL A 231 5.75 10.41 -0.09
C VAL A 231 5.92 9.08 0.62
N ARG A 232 5.13 8.06 0.26
CA ARG A 232 5.21 6.75 0.89
C ARG A 232 6.56 6.11 0.65
N VAL A 233 7.05 6.10 -0.59
CA VAL A 233 8.38 5.55 -0.92
C VAL A 233 9.47 6.28 -0.14
N ALA A 234 9.41 7.62 -0.05
CA ALA A 234 10.40 8.40 0.68
C ALA A 234 10.35 8.17 2.20
N ALA A 235 9.16 8.07 2.79
CA ALA A 235 9.00 7.80 4.21
C ALA A 235 9.38 6.35 4.58
N GLU A 236 9.02 5.37 3.75
CA GLU A 236 9.33 3.95 4.00
C GLU A 236 10.80 3.60 3.69
N ALA A 237 11.51 4.40 2.90
CA ALA A 237 12.95 4.22 2.62
C ALA A 237 13.84 4.16 3.88
N PHE A 238 13.43 4.80 4.98
CA PHE A 238 14.14 4.70 6.26
C PHE A 238 14.14 3.27 6.82
N ARG A 239 13.09 2.48 6.56
CA ARG A 239 12.95 1.09 7.04
C ARG A 239 13.53 0.07 6.08
N ILE A 240 13.62 0.40 4.80
CA ILE A 240 14.03 -0.54 3.76
C ILE A 240 15.55 -0.55 3.62
N ASP A 241 16.19 -1.66 4.00
CA ASP A 241 17.64 -1.84 3.84
C ASP A 241 18.09 -1.88 2.38
N ALA A 242 17.24 -2.37 1.48
CA ALA A 242 17.51 -2.33 0.05
C ALA A 242 17.58 -0.91 -0.51
N ALA A 243 17.04 0.10 0.18
CA ALA A 243 17.10 1.52 -0.20
C ALA A 243 18.34 2.23 0.35
N ALA A 244 19.07 1.60 1.28
CA ALA A 244 20.23 2.17 1.92
C ALA A 244 21.38 2.37 0.94
N ASN A 245 21.96 3.57 0.92
CA ASN A 245 23.08 3.96 0.07
C ASN A 245 22.82 3.76 -1.43
N LYS A 246 21.55 3.87 -1.84
CA LYS A 246 21.15 3.78 -3.24
C LYS A 246 20.56 5.09 -3.73
N ALA A 247 20.84 5.38 -5.00
CA ALA A 247 20.12 6.37 -5.78
C ALA A 247 19.27 5.67 -6.83
N PHE A 248 18.00 6.00 -6.89
CA PHE A 248 17.10 5.45 -7.90
C PHE A 248 16.11 6.50 -8.38
N ALA A 249 15.55 6.26 -9.56
CA ALA A 249 14.46 7.03 -10.12
C ALA A 249 13.14 6.35 -9.77
N LEU A 250 12.15 7.15 -9.36
CA LEU A 250 10.78 6.72 -9.17
C LEU A 250 9.95 7.18 -10.36
N GLY A 251 9.22 6.24 -10.95
CA GLY A 251 8.32 6.47 -12.08
C GLY A 251 6.95 5.84 -11.83
N LYS A 252 6.00 6.19 -12.72
CA LYS A 252 4.72 5.50 -12.77
C LYS A 252 4.95 4.08 -13.30
N GLY A 253 4.30 3.11 -12.67
CA GLY A 253 4.46 1.72 -13.08
C GLY A 253 3.62 1.34 -14.30
N ASP A 254 4.21 0.52 -15.16
CA ASP A 254 3.50 -0.17 -16.24
C ASP A 254 2.55 -1.25 -15.71
N GLU A 255 1.70 -1.78 -16.59
CA GLU A 255 0.78 -2.89 -16.28
C GLU A 255 1.52 -4.12 -15.69
N ALA A 256 2.73 -4.42 -16.19
CA ALA A 256 3.56 -5.51 -15.66
C ALA A 256 4.00 -5.28 -14.21
N ALA A 257 4.30 -4.03 -13.83
CA ALA A 257 4.64 -3.68 -12.45
C ALA A 257 3.42 -3.75 -11.54
N LEU A 258 2.25 -3.36 -12.05
CA LEU A 258 0.98 -3.48 -11.35
C LEU A 258 0.61 -4.96 -11.10
N GLU A 259 0.77 -5.83 -12.10
CA GLU A 259 0.58 -7.27 -11.96
C GLU A 259 1.56 -7.88 -10.95
N PHE A 260 2.83 -7.50 -11.01
CA PHE A 260 3.82 -7.94 -10.01
C PHE A 260 3.39 -7.56 -8.59
N LEU A 261 3.00 -6.31 -8.38
CA LEU A 261 2.51 -5.85 -7.08
C LEU A 261 1.24 -6.58 -6.63
N LYS A 262 0.31 -6.88 -7.54
CA LYS A 262 -0.84 -7.74 -7.23
C LYS A 262 -0.41 -9.13 -6.75
N THR A 263 0.56 -9.76 -7.41
CA THR A 263 1.05 -11.07 -6.96
C THR A 263 1.69 -11.03 -5.58
N LEU A 264 2.36 -9.94 -5.21
CA LEU A 264 2.91 -9.76 -3.86
C LEU A 264 1.80 -9.56 -2.82
N ARG A 265 0.73 -8.84 -3.17
CA ARG A 265 -0.46 -8.67 -2.31
C ARG A 265 -1.22 -9.95 -2.10
N GLU A 266 -1.37 -10.78 -3.14
CA GLU A 266 -1.97 -12.11 -3.04
C GLU A 266 -1.15 -13.05 -2.15
N GLN A 267 0.17 -12.85 -2.10
CA GLN A 267 1.06 -13.56 -1.17
C GLN A 267 0.98 -13.01 0.27
N GLY A 268 0.19 -11.96 0.51
CA GLY A 268 0.02 -11.33 1.82
C GLY A 268 1.23 -10.52 2.26
N LYS A 269 2.08 -10.06 1.33
CA LYS A 269 3.24 -9.22 1.68
C LYS A 269 2.81 -7.81 2.03
N ASP A 270 3.51 -7.24 3.02
CA ASP A 270 3.30 -5.87 3.44
C ASP A 270 3.85 -4.87 2.41
N ARG A 271 3.40 -3.62 2.49
CA ARG A 271 3.85 -2.53 1.59
C ARG A 271 5.36 -2.30 1.60
N VAL A 272 5.98 -2.41 2.78
CA VAL A 272 7.44 -2.29 2.91
C VAL A 272 8.16 -3.41 2.17
N GLU A 273 7.60 -4.63 2.18
CA GLU A 273 8.15 -5.79 1.48
C GLU A 273 7.90 -5.70 -0.04
N GLU A 274 6.76 -5.13 -0.46
CA GLU A 274 6.50 -4.76 -1.86
C GLU A 274 7.60 -3.81 -2.38
N LEU A 275 7.86 -2.72 -1.65
CA LEU A 275 8.89 -1.74 -2.01
C LEU A 275 10.30 -2.34 -1.98
N THR A 276 10.60 -3.21 -1.00
CA THR A 276 11.88 -3.92 -0.94
C THR A 276 12.08 -4.77 -2.19
N SER A 277 11.06 -5.52 -2.58
CA SER A 277 11.09 -6.36 -3.79
C SER A 277 11.23 -5.53 -5.07
N LEU A 278 10.62 -4.34 -5.12
CA LEU A 278 10.78 -3.40 -6.23
C LEU A 278 12.22 -2.91 -6.35
N LEU A 279 12.83 -2.47 -5.25
CA LEU A 279 14.20 -1.93 -5.21
C LEU A 279 15.29 -2.97 -5.44
N GLU A 280 14.98 -4.26 -5.24
CA GLU A 280 15.86 -5.39 -5.59
C GLU A 280 15.75 -5.77 -7.07
N GLY A 281 14.88 -5.13 -7.85
CA GLY A 281 14.67 -5.42 -9.27
C GLY A 281 13.67 -6.55 -9.52
N GLY A 282 12.75 -6.79 -8.58
CA GLY A 282 11.75 -7.85 -8.66
C GLY A 282 10.83 -7.78 -9.89
N VAL A 283 10.60 -6.60 -10.44
CA VAL A 283 9.82 -6.45 -11.69
C VAL A 283 10.57 -7.05 -12.88
N ALA A 284 11.87 -6.84 -12.98
CA ALA A 284 12.68 -7.42 -14.06
C ALA A 284 12.76 -8.95 -13.94
N THR A 285 12.85 -9.49 -12.72
CA THR A 285 12.82 -10.94 -12.48
C THR A 285 11.44 -11.53 -12.74
N TYR A 286 10.36 -10.80 -12.43
CA TYR A 286 9.00 -11.21 -12.74
C TYR A 286 8.72 -11.24 -14.24
N VAL A 287 9.11 -10.18 -14.98
CA VAL A 287 8.94 -10.12 -16.43
C VAL A 287 9.80 -11.19 -17.11
N SER A 288 11.06 -11.37 -16.70
CA SER A 288 11.91 -12.43 -17.25
C SER A 288 11.44 -13.84 -16.84
N GLY A 289 10.87 -14.02 -15.66
CA GLY A 289 10.24 -15.26 -15.20
C GLY A 289 8.93 -15.57 -15.93
N LYS A 290 8.17 -14.54 -16.35
CA LYS A 290 7.02 -14.61 -17.25
C LYS A 290 7.39 -14.74 -18.73
N ALA A 291 8.63 -14.42 -19.12
CA ALA A 291 9.17 -14.67 -20.45
C ALA A 291 9.81 -16.06 -20.58
N LYS A 292 10.32 -16.63 -19.48
CA LYS A 292 10.80 -18.01 -19.37
C LYS A 292 9.75 -19.15 -19.40
N PRO A 293 8.42 -18.95 -19.32
CA PRO A 293 7.44 -20.01 -19.49
C PRO A 293 7.05 -20.20 -20.97
N ALA A 294 7.92 -19.82 -21.91
CA ALA A 294 7.82 -20.24 -23.30
C ALA A 294 8.77 -21.39 -23.66
N GLU A 295 9.84 -21.63 -22.88
CA GLU A 295 10.85 -22.66 -23.22
C GLU A 295 11.14 -23.70 -22.12
N GLU A 296 10.80 -23.45 -20.85
CA GLU A 296 11.09 -24.40 -19.75
C GLU A 296 9.88 -24.70 -18.83
N VAL A 297 8.66 -24.41 -19.26
CA VAL A 297 7.53 -25.23 -18.80
C VAL A 297 7.68 -26.54 -19.55
N ALA A 298 8.11 -27.58 -18.84
CA ALA A 298 7.94 -28.95 -19.29
C ALA A 298 6.60 -29.04 -20.02
N GLN A 299 6.64 -29.45 -21.29
CA GLN A 299 5.45 -29.66 -22.10
C GLN A 299 4.59 -30.72 -21.40
N GLU A 300 3.80 -30.33 -20.40
CA GLU A 300 2.47 -30.88 -20.24
C GLU A 300 1.84 -30.55 -21.59
N THR A 301 1.82 -31.56 -22.45
CA THR A 301 1.14 -31.52 -23.74
C THR A 301 -0.25 -30.92 -23.52
N ASP A 302 -0.83 -30.26 -24.53
CA ASP A 302 -2.19 -29.73 -24.41
C ASP A 302 -3.19 -30.83 -23.98
N GLU A 303 -2.87 -32.10 -24.26
CA GLU A 303 -3.57 -33.29 -23.78
C GLU A 303 -3.47 -33.50 -22.26
N GLU A 304 -2.33 -33.27 -21.63
CA GLU A 304 -2.12 -33.43 -20.19
C GLU A 304 -2.81 -32.31 -19.38
N LYS A 305 -2.79 -31.08 -19.92
CA LYS A 305 -3.56 -29.94 -19.38
C LYS A 305 -5.07 -30.18 -19.53
N ALA A 306 -5.51 -30.70 -20.67
CA ALA A 306 -6.91 -31.05 -20.90
C ALA A 306 -7.36 -32.20 -19.98
N ALA A 307 -6.52 -33.22 -19.78
CA ALA A 307 -6.79 -34.34 -18.87
C ALA A 307 -6.88 -33.89 -17.42
N ARG A 308 -5.98 -33.00 -16.96
CA ARG A 308 -6.02 -32.44 -15.61
C ARG A 308 -7.24 -31.55 -15.39
N LYS A 309 -7.62 -30.73 -16.37
CA LYS A 309 -8.84 -29.91 -16.33
C LYS A 309 -10.11 -30.77 -16.33
N ALA A 310 -10.11 -31.88 -17.06
CA ALA A 310 -11.21 -32.84 -17.07
C ALA A 310 -11.35 -33.54 -15.70
N LYS A 311 -10.25 -34.00 -15.11
CA LYS A 311 -10.24 -34.57 -13.75
C LYS A 311 -10.74 -33.58 -12.70
N LEU A 312 -10.25 -32.34 -12.73
CA LEU A 312 -10.70 -31.29 -11.81
C LEU A 312 -12.18 -30.94 -12.01
N ALA A 313 -12.68 -30.97 -13.26
CA ALA A 313 -14.09 -30.76 -13.54
C ALA A 313 -14.97 -31.92 -13.05
N GLU A 314 -14.45 -33.15 -13.05
CA GLU A 314 -15.12 -34.32 -12.51
C GLU A 314 -15.14 -34.29 -10.97
N GLU A 315 -14.01 -33.96 -10.33
CA GLU A 315 -13.91 -33.74 -8.88
C GLU A 315 -14.89 -32.66 -8.42
N ARG A 316 -14.94 -31.51 -9.10
CA ARG A 316 -15.91 -30.44 -8.81
C ARG A 316 -17.35 -30.91 -8.95
N LYS A 317 -17.69 -31.74 -9.95
CA LYS A 317 -19.06 -32.27 -10.10
C LYS A 317 -19.44 -33.18 -8.93
N VAL A 318 -18.50 -33.97 -8.41
CA VAL A 318 -18.71 -34.79 -7.22
C VAL A 318 -18.93 -33.91 -5.99
N GLU A 319 -18.07 -32.89 -5.79
CA GLU A 319 -18.22 -31.93 -4.69
C GLU A 319 -19.56 -31.18 -4.75
N PHE A 320 -19.96 -30.69 -5.94
CA PHE A 320 -21.26 -30.05 -6.13
C PHE A 320 -22.42 -31.02 -5.86
N ALA A 321 -22.33 -32.28 -6.27
CA ALA A 321 -23.36 -33.27 -5.98
C ALA A 321 -23.47 -33.56 -4.48
N GLU A 322 -22.34 -33.62 -3.76
CA GLU A 322 -22.34 -33.77 -2.30
C GLU A 322 -22.94 -32.57 -1.58
N ILE A 323 -22.61 -31.34 -2.01
CA ILE A 323 -23.17 -30.11 -1.46
C ILE A 323 -24.68 -30.05 -1.70
N MET A 324 -25.14 -30.39 -2.92
CA MET A 324 -26.56 -30.44 -3.25
C MET A 324 -27.31 -31.48 -2.43
N LYS A 325 -26.72 -32.66 -2.19
CA LYS A 325 -27.32 -33.68 -1.33
C LYS A 325 -27.43 -33.21 0.12
N LYS A 326 -26.36 -32.62 0.69
CA LYS A 326 -26.38 -32.04 2.04
C LYS A 326 -27.40 -30.91 2.15
N SER A 327 -27.55 -30.09 1.12
CA SER A 327 -28.55 -29.02 1.05
C SER A 327 -29.97 -29.58 1.04
N GLN A 328 -30.24 -30.63 0.24
CA GLN A 328 -31.55 -31.30 0.23
C GLN A 328 -31.89 -31.93 1.59
N GLU A 329 -30.93 -32.59 2.23
CA GLU A 329 -31.12 -33.18 3.56
C GLU A 329 -31.43 -32.11 4.63
N ARG A 330 -30.74 -30.96 4.59
CA ARG A 330 -31.04 -29.81 5.46
C ARG A 330 -32.44 -29.27 5.21
N PHE A 331 -32.80 -29.05 3.95
CA PHE A 331 -34.10 -28.54 3.56
C PHE A 331 -35.24 -29.49 4.01
N GLU A 332 -35.09 -30.80 3.81
CA GLU A 332 -36.08 -31.78 4.27
C GLU A 332 -36.23 -31.81 5.78
N ARG A 333 -35.14 -31.63 6.52
CA ARG A 333 -35.16 -31.55 7.98
C ARG A 333 -35.89 -30.29 8.47
N GLU A 334 -35.55 -29.14 7.90
CA GLU A 334 -36.19 -27.86 8.21
C GLU A 334 -37.68 -27.87 7.87
N GLN A 335 -38.07 -28.45 6.72
CA GLN A 335 -39.47 -28.61 6.35
C GLN A 335 -40.24 -29.48 7.35
N LYS A 336 -39.65 -30.60 7.82
CA LYS A 336 -40.29 -31.45 8.84
C LYS A 336 -40.46 -30.70 10.15
N GLU A 337 -39.43 -29.98 10.60
CA GLU A 337 -39.48 -29.19 11.84
C GLU A 337 -40.50 -28.05 11.76
N ARG A 338 -40.59 -27.36 10.63
CA ARG A 338 -41.62 -26.34 10.38
C ARG A 338 -43.04 -26.92 10.43
N VAL A 339 -43.25 -28.10 9.83
CA VAL A 339 -44.55 -28.77 9.90
C VAL A 339 -44.89 -29.21 11.32
N GLU A 340 -43.92 -29.73 12.08
CA GLU A 340 -44.12 -30.14 13.48
C GLU A 340 -44.40 -28.96 14.42
N THR A 341 -43.68 -27.85 14.26
CA THR A 341 -43.88 -26.63 15.06
C THR A 341 -45.24 -26.01 14.76
N GLU A 342 -45.66 -25.91 13.50
CA GLU A 342 -46.99 -25.46 13.13
C GLU A 342 -48.09 -26.40 13.63
N ALA A 343 -47.88 -27.72 13.59
CA ALA A 343 -48.83 -28.68 14.16
C ALA A 343 -49.01 -28.48 15.68
N LYS A 344 -47.92 -28.24 16.42
CA LYS A 344 -47.97 -27.88 17.85
C LYS A 344 -48.73 -26.58 18.07
N LYS A 345 -48.47 -25.51 17.29
CA LYS A 345 -49.20 -24.23 17.39
C LYS A 345 -50.70 -24.40 17.16
N ILE A 346 -51.11 -25.19 16.17
CA ILE A 346 -52.53 -25.48 15.89
C ILE A 346 -53.18 -26.18 17.10
N LEU A 347 -52.53 -27.20 17.65
CA LEU A 347 -53.07 -27.94 18.80
C LEU A 347 -53.12 -27.10 20.08
N THR A 348 -52.06 -26.32 20.36
CA THR A 348 -52.06 -25.35 21.46
C THR A 348 -53.18 -24.33 21.30
N ARG A 349 -53.44 -23.83 20.08
CA ARG A 349 -54.54 -22.88 19.81
C ARG A 349 -55.91 -23.52 20.02
N GLU A 350 -56.11 -24.76 19.56
CA GLU A 350 -57.35 -25.51 19.76
C GLU A 350 -57.59 -25.83 21.24
N TRP A 351 -56.54 -26.27 21.96
CA TRP A 351 -56.61 -26.51 23.40
C TRP A 351 -56.94 -25.23 24.17
N ARG A 352 -56.23 -24.12 23.90
CA ARG A 352 -56.52 -22.82 24.53
C ARG A 352 -57.96 -22.41 24.29
N SER A 353 -58.48 -22.55 23.06
CA SER A 353 -59.88 -22.24 22.75
C SER A 353 -60.86 -23.10 23.56
N ASN A 354 -60.58 -24.40 23.71
CA ASN A 354 -61.40 -25.32 24.52
C ASN A 354 -61.30 -25.05 26.02
N TYR A 355 -60.12 -24.67 26.52
CA TYR A 355 -59.88 -24.27 27.91
C TYR A 355 -60.68 -23.01 28.27
N TRP A 356 -60.59 -21.96 27.45
CA TRP A 356 -61.35 -20.72 27.67
C TRP A 356 -62.87 -20.91 27.55
N ARG A 357 -63.32 -21.92 26.81
CA ARG A 357 -64.73 -22.34 26.73
C ARG A 357 -65.19 -23.24 27.89
N ARG A 358 -64.32 -23.52 28.88
CA ARG A 358 -64.54 -24.47 30.00
C ARG A 358 -64.86 -25.91 29.56
N ASN A 359 -64.48 -26.29 28.34
CA ASN A 359 -64.72 -27.62 27.78
C ASN A 359 -63.44 -28.49 27.77
N ALA A 360 -62.32 -28.01 28.32
CA ALA A 360 -61.09 -28.77 28.41
C ALA A 360 -61.12 -29.73 29.61
N THR A 361 -61.07 -31.03 29.33
CA THR A 361 -60.96 -32.10 30.33
C THR A 361 -59.53 -32.65 30.48
N LEU A 362 -58.61 -32.23 29.61
CA LEU A 362 -57.23 -32.74 29.50
C LEU A 362 -56.22 -31.60 29.64
N THR A 363 -55.02 -31.92 30.13
CA THR A 363 -53.90 -30.95 30.17
C THR A 363 -53.38 -30.65 28.76
N GLU A 364 -52.66 -29.54 28.59
CA GLU A 364 -52.15 -29.10 27.27
C GLU A 364 -51.23 -30.18 26.65
N GLU A 365 -50.36 -30.79 27.45
CA GLU A 365 -49.43 -31.83 27.01
C GLU A 365 -50.15 -33.12 26.61
N GLU A 366 -51.16 -33.55 27.38
CA GLU A 366 -51.98 -34.72 27.06
C GLU A 366 -52.86 -34.49 25.81
N TYR A 367 -53.26 -33.24 25.56
CA TYR A 367 -54.03 -32.89 24.36
C TYR A 367 -53.17 -32.88 23.09
N ILE A 368 -51.90 -32.48 23.20
CA ILE A 368 -50.92 -32.50 22.10
C ILE A 368 -50.44 -33.93 21.83
N ALA A 369 -50.31 -34.77 22.86
CA ALA A 369 -49.88 -36.15 22.76
C ALA A 369 -50.94 -37.12 22.19
N ASP A 370 -52.19 -36.67 22.00
CA ASP A 370 -53.26 -37.47 21.42
C ASP A 370 -52.97 -37.77 19.93
N PRO A 371 -52.75 -39.05 19.54
CA PRO A 371 -52.29 -39.42 18.20
C PRO A 371 -53.31 -39.07 17.10
N GLU A 372 -54.61 -39.07 17.41
CA GLU A 372 -55.63 -38.72 16.42
C GLU A 372 -55.67 -37.21 16.15
N LYS A 373 -55.42 -36.40 17.19
CA LYS A 373 -55.35 -34.94 17.06
C LYS A 373 -54.03 -34.51 16.43
N TRP A 374 -52.93 -35.16 16.79
CA TRP A 374 -51.63 -34.97 16.17
C TRP A 374 -51.66 -35.22 14.66
N ALA A 375 -52.25 -36.34 14.22
CA ALA A 375 -52.38 -36.65 12.80
C ALA A 375 -53.20 -35.59 12.04
N LYS A 376 -54.30 -35.09 12.62
CA LYS A 376 -55.13 -34.02 12.04
C LYS A 376 -54.39 -32.68 11.99
N ALA A 377 -53.61 -32.37 13.02
CA ALA A 377 -52.82 -31.14 13.08
C ALA A 377 -51.66 -31.16 12.08
N MET A 378 -50.93 -32.29 11.96
CA MET A 378 -49.89 -32.48 10.94
C MET A 378 -50.46 -32.31 9.52
N ALA A 379 -51.61 -32.90 9.21
CA ALA A 379 -52.24 -32.75 7.90
C ALA A 379 -52.68 -31.30 7.58
N ARG A 380 -53.00 -30.49 8.59
CA ARG A 380 -53.29 -29.06 8.43
C ARG A 380 -52.01 -28.23 8.32
N ALA A 381 -51.01 -28.51 9.15
CA ALA A 381 -49.71 -27.86 9.14
C ALA A 381 -48.99 -28.05 7.79
N THR A 382 -49.00 -29.27 7.23
CA THR A 382 -48.44 -29.53 5.88
C THR A 382 -49.10 -28.65 4.81
N LYS A 383 -50.41 -28.41 4.89
CA LYS A 383 -51.11 -27.55 3.93
C LYS A 383 -50.75 -26.06 4.11
N ILE A 384 -50.58 -25.62 5.36
CA ILE A 384 -50.19 -24.24 5.68
C ILE A 384 -48.76 -23.98 5.19
N VAL A 385 -47.81 -24.83 5.56
CA VAL A 385 -46.40 -24.72 5.12
C VAL A 385 -46.29 -24.82 3.58
N ALA A 386 -47.08 -25.70 2.94
CA ALA A 386 -47.14 -25.78 1.48
C ALA A 386 -47.76 -24.53 0.82
N SER A 387 -48.66 -23.83 1.51
CA SER A 387 -49.23 -22.57 1.01
C SER A 387 -48.29 -21.39 1.21
N GLU A 388 -47.54 -21.34 2.32
CA GLU A 388 -46.52 -20.33 2.60
C GLU A 388 -45.34 -20.42 1.64
N THR A 389 -44.85 -21.63 1.36
CA THR A 389 -43.81 -21.86 0.36
C THR A 389 -44.26 -21.50 -1.06
N LYS A 390 -45.57 -21.58 -1.34
CA LYS A 390 -46.13 -21.17 -2.63
C LYS A 390 -46.38 -19.65 -2.71
N SER A 391 -46.67 -18.98 -1.60
CA SER A 391 -46.81 -17.51 -1.54
C SER A 391 -45.47 -16.78 -1.44
N GLY A 392 -44.44 -17.41 -0.88
CA GLY A 392 -43.07 -16.87 -0.78
C GLY A 392 -42.26 -16.93 -2.08
N LEU A 393 -42.82 -17.48 -3.17
CA LEU A 393 -42.18 -17.42 -4.51
C LEU A 393 -42.41 -16.07 -5.22
N PHE A 394 -43.16 -15.14 -4.61
CA PHE A 394 -43.46 -13.79 -5.12
C PHE A 394 -43.39 -12.69 -4.04
N GLY A 395 -42.85 -12.98 -2.86
CA GLY A 395 -42.65 -12.00 -1.78
C GLY A 395 -41.29 -12.24 -1.15
N ASP A 396 -40.59 -11.15 -0.85
CA ASP A 396 -39.21 -11.08 -0.37
C ASP A 396 -38.81 -12.24 0.55
N ALA A 397 -37.65 -12.81 0.22
CA ALA A 397 -36.97 -13.77 1.07
C ALA A 397 -36.52 -13.04 2.34
N ASP A 398 -37.34 -13.10 3.39
CA ASP A 398 -36.87 -12.94 4.76
C ASP A 398 -35.99 -14.16 5.08
N VAL A 399 -34.71 -14.01 4.75
CA VAL A 399 -33.63 -14.81 5.29
C VAL A 399 -33.53 -14.39 6.75
N ASP A 400 -34.22 -15.12 7.63
CA ASP A 400 -33.93 -15.11 9.06
C ASP A 400 -32.54 -15.75 9.25
N ASP A 401 -31.52 -14.92 9.07
CA ASP A 401 -30.13 -15.16 9.49
C ASP A 401 -30.10 -15.07 11.02
N ASP A 402 -30.45 -16.16 11.70
CA ASP A 402 -30.04 -16.39 13.09
C ASP A 402 -28.53 -16.73 13.07
N ASP A 403 -27.70 -15.74 12.74
CA ASP A 403 -26.27 -15.73 13.05
C ASP A 403 -26.10 -15.01 14.39
N ASP A 404 -25.96 -15.79 15.46
CA ASP A 404 -25.49 -15.33 16.77
C ASP A 404 -24.03 -14.85 16.65
N GLY A 405 -23.87 -13.63 16.14
CA GLY A 405 -22.62 -12.91 16.02
C GLY A 405 -22.71 -11.57 16.74
N ASP A 406 -22.35 -11.60 18.02
CA ASP A 406 -22.06 -10.46 18.90
C ASP A 406 -21.19 -9.40 18.19
N ASP A 407 -21.78 -8.24 17.83
CA ASP A 407 -21.05 -6.97 17.82
C ASP A 407 -22.01 -5.77 17.90
N GLU A 408 -21.96 -5.08 19.03
CA GLU A 408 -22.52 -3.74 19.19
C GLU A 408 -21.81 -2.76 18.25
N THR A 409 -22.53 -2.08 17.36
CA THR A 409 -22.23 -0.66 17.06
C THR A 409 -23.43 0.04 16.44
N HIS A 410 -24.01 0.91 17.26
CA HIS A 410 -25.14 1.75 16.96
C HIS A 410 -24.71 2.97 16.12
N TRP A 411 -24.75 2.87 14.79
CA TRP A 411 -24.61 4.03 13.90
C TRP A 411 -25.98 4.62 13.57
N ARG A 412 -26.31 5.70 14.28
CA ARG A 412 -27.49 6.53 14.04
C ARG A 412 -27.15 7.53 12.94
N GLU A 413 -27.69 7.34 11.75
CA GLU A 413 -27.57 8.33 10.67
C GLU A 413 -28.28 9.63 11.06
N PRO A 414 -27.67 10.81 10.83
CA PRO A 414 -28.33 12.09 11.03
C PRO A 414 -29.39 12.30 9.94
N ARG A 415 -30.60 12.61 10.42
CA ARG A 415 -31.75 13.03 9.63
C ARG A 415 -31.42 14.32 8.90
N ASP A 416 -31.51 14.30 7.57
CA ASP A 416 -31.46 15.49 6.73
C ASP A 416 -32.59 16.44 7.14
N GLU A 417 -32.23 17.57 7.73
CA GLU A 417 -33.12 18.71 7.94
C GLU A 417 -33.12 19.53 6.65
N GLU A 418 -34.27 19.53 5.97
CA GLU A 418 -34.58 20.37 4.82
C GLU A 418 -34.36 21.85 5.17
N GLU A 419 -33.46 22.51 4.44
CA GLU A 419 -33.28 23.96 4.46
C GLU A 419 -34.55 24.64 3.94
N GLU A 420 -35.30 25.29 4.83
CA GLU A 420 -36.33 26.26 4.45
C GLU A 420 -35.69 27.49 3.81
N GLU A 421 -35.96 27.64 2.51
CA GLU A 421 -35.58 28.76 1.67
C GLU A 421 -36.38 30.02 2.10
N GLU A 422 -35.80 30.85 2.98
CA GLU A 422 -36.35 32.14 3.38
C GLU A 422 -36.24 33.16 2.23
N THR A 423 -37.27 33.22 1.39
CA THR A 423 -37.44 34.24 0.35
C THR A 423 -37.61 35.62 0.99
N LYS A 424 -36.58 36.47 0.90
CA LYS A 424 -36.68 37.91 1.18
C LYS A 424 -37.28 38.64 -0.02
N ASP A 425 -38.48 39.17 0.16
CA ASP A 425 -39.15 40.06 -0.78
C ASP A 425 -38.34 41.35 -1.05
N PRO A 426 -38.22 41.78 -2.32
CA PRO A 426 -37.70 43.10 -2.65
C PRO A 426 -38.78 44.19 -2.50
N VAL A 427 -38.33 45.30 -1.92
CA VAL A 427 -38.98 46.60 -1.69
C VAL A 427 -39.81 47.10 -2.90
N PRO A 428 -41.03 47.64 -2.70
CA PRO A 428 -41.77 48.29 -3.77
C PRO A 428 -41.26 49.72 -4.01
N VAL A 429 -40.78 49.97 -5.24
CA VAL A 429 -40.62 51.31 -5.81
C VAL A 429 -41.99 51.75 -6.33
N GLY A 430 -42.59 52.73 -5.66
CA GLY A 430 -43.81 53.39 -6.09
C GLY A 430 -43.53 54.85 -6.45
N GLU A 431 -43.42 55.12 -7.75
CA GLU A 431 -43.40 56.46 -8.32
C GLU A 431 -44.76 57.17 -8.17
N GLY A 432 -44.69 58.47 -7.89
CA GLY A 432 -45.49 59.53 -8.52
C GLY A 432 -47.01 59.41 -8.53
N SER A 433 -47.67 60.25 -7.73
CA SER A 433 -48.90 60.89 -8.19
C SER A 433 -48.88 62.39 -7.90
N ASP A 434 -49.15 63.10 -8.98
CA ASP A 434 -49.35 64.52 -9.20
C ASP A 434 -50.71 64.95 -8.66
N SER A 435 -50.81 66.05 -7.90
CA SER A 435 -51.96 67.00 -7.95
C SER A 435 -51.84 68.16 -6.93
N LYS A 436 -51.75 69.38 -7.50
CA LYS A 436 -52.50 70.62 -7.18
C LYS A 436 -52.92 70.88 -5.73
N GLU A 437 -52.45 71.98 -5.14
CA GLU A 437 -53.06 73.33 -5.18
C GLU A 437 -52.06 74.41 -4.70
#